data_AF-A0A2K6KXJ0-F1
#
_entry.id   AF-A0A2K6KXJ0-F1
#
_cell.length_a   1.000
_cell.length_b   1.000
_cell.length_c   1.000
_cell.angle_alpha   90.00
_cell.angle_beta   90.00
_cell.angle_gamma   90.00
#
_symmetry.space_group_name_H-M   'P 1'
#
loop_
_entity.id
_entity.type
_entity.pdbx_description
1 polymer ?
#
loop_
_entity_poly.entity_id
_entity_poly.type
_entity_poly.pdbx_seq_one_letter_code
_entity_poly.pdbx_strand_id
1 'polypeptide(L)'
;MRIRKATKYLKDVTFQKQCIPFRRYNGGVGRCAQAKQWGWTQGRWPKKSAEFLLHMLKNAESNAELKGLDVDSLVIEHIQVNKAAKMRRRTYRAHGRINPYMSSPSEVAQKKKISQKKLKKQKLMARE
;
A
#
# COMPACT_ATOMS: atom_id res chain seq x y z
N MET A 1 -1.96 11.06 -0.05
CA MET A 1 -2.92 10.71 -1.14
C MET A 1 -4.33 10.55 -0.55
N ARG A 2 -5.39 11.06 -1.20
CA ARG A 2 -6.78 10.86 -0.73
C ARG A 2 -7.18 9.39 -0.83
N ILE A 3 -8.04 8.92 0.07
CA ILE A 3 -8.43 7.50 0.15
C ILE A 3 -9.08 6.99 -1.14
N ARG A 4 -10.03 7.74 -1.73
CA ARG A 4 -10.71 7.38 -3.00
C ARG A 4 -9.73 7.26 -4.18
N LYS A 5 -8.73 8.16 -4.25
CA LYS A 5 -7.68 8.09 -5.28
C LYS A 5 -6.78 6.87 -5.06
N ALA A 6 -6.44 6.58 -3.81
CA ALA A 6 -5.62 5.43 -3.45
C ALA A 6 -6.32 4.10 -3.80
N THR A 7 -7.61 3.95 -3.48
CA THR A 7 -8.36 2.74 -3.79
C THR A 7 -8.53 2.56 -5.29
N LYS A 8 -8.82 3.63 -6.05
CA LYS A 8 -8.84 3.58 -7.51
C LYS A 8 -7.49 3.13 -8.08
N TYR A 9 -6.40 3.76 -7.64
CA TYR A 9 -5.04 3.41 -8.08
C TYR A 9 -4.72 1.93 -7.84
N LEU A 10 -5.00 1.42 -6.63
CA LEU A 10 -4.72 0.02 -6.31
C LEU A 10 -5.59 -0.96 -7.12
N LYS A 11 -6.85 -0.60 -7.40
CA LYS A 11 -7.69 -1.38 -8.33
C LYS A 11 -7.11 -1.37 -9.75
N ASP A 12 -6.69 -0.21 -10.26
CA ASP A 12 -6.06 -0.09 -11.57
C ASP A 12 -4.76 -0.91 -11.68
N VAL A 13 -4.00 -1.03 -10.58
CA VAL A 13 -2.84 -1.93 -10.50
C VAL A 13 -3.25 -3.40 -10.65
N THR A 14 -4.34 -3.84 -9.99
CA THR A 14 -4.84 -5.23 -10.14
C THR A 14 -5.27 -5.56 -11.56
N PHE A 15 -5.81 -4.58 -12.30
CA PHE A 15 -6.17 -4.70 -13.71
C PHE A 15 -5.02 -4.36 -14.68
N GLN A 16 -3.81 -4.15 -14.18
CA GLN A 16 -2.60 -3.81 -14.96
C GLN A 16 -2.69 -2.52 -15.78
N LYS A 17 -3.64 -1.63 -15.45
CA LYS A 17 -3.83 -0.33 -16.12
C LYS A 17 -2.81 0.71 -15.66
N GLN A 18 -2.34 0.61 -14.41
CA GLN A 18 -1.27 1.45 -13.88
C GLN A 18 -0.25 0.62 -13.13
N CYS A 19 1.04 0.89 -13.33
CA CYS A 19 2.12 0.15 -12.67
C CYS A 19 2.52 0.78 -11.33
N ILE A 20 3.16 -0.02 -10.48
CA ILE A 20 3.89 0.45 -9.30
C ILE A 20 5.37 0.58 -9.67
N PRO A 21 6.01 1.74 -9.48
CA PRO A 21 7.43 1.92 -9.76
C PRO A 21 8.29 1.23 -8.68
N PHE A 22 9.21 0.36 -9.11
CA PHE A 22 10.15 -0.32 -8.22
C PHE A 22 11.45 0.48 -8.13
N ARG A 23 11.64 1.22 -7.03
CA ARG A 23 12.77 2.14 -6.85
C ARG A 23 13.93 1.56 -6.04
N ARG A 24 13.66 0.97 -4.87
CA ARG A 24 14.70 0.45 -3.97
C ARG A 24 15.17 -0.96 -4.35
N TYR A 25 14.23 -1.88 -4.52
CA TYR A 25 14.51 -3.28 -4.85
C TYR A 25 14.16 -3.52 -6.33
N ASN A 26 15.10 -3.23 -7.22
CA ASN A 26 14.87 -3.21 -8.67
C ASN A 26 15.78 -4.17 -9.48
N GLY A 27 16.56 -5.02 -8.81
CA GLY A 27 17.35 -6.08 -9.47
C GLY A 27 16.45 -7.06 -10.24
N GLY A 28 16.69 -7.23 -11.53
CA GLY A 28 15.89 -8.11 -12.40
C GLY A 28 14.46 -7.63 -12.68
N VAL A 29 14.14 -6.36 -12.40
CA VAL A 29 12.82 -5.79 -12.73
C VAL A 29 12.81 -5.27 -14.17
N GLY A 30 11.83 -5.70 -14.96
CA GLY A 30 11.65 -5.25 -16.34
C GLY A 30 11.27 -3.77 -16.44
N ARG A 31 11.55 -3.17 -17.61
CA ARG A 31 11.10 -1.81 -17.93
C ARG A 31 9.63 -1.80 -18.32
N CYS A 32 8.92 -0.72 -18.03
CA CYS A 32 7.50 -0.58 -18.34
C CYS A 32 7.19 0.85 -18.79
N ALA A 33 6.44 1.02 -19.89
CA ALA A 33 6.06 2.34 -20.40
C ALA A 33 5.21 3.14 -19.39
N GLN A 34 4.34 2.47 -18.63
CA GLN A 34 3.51 3.09 -17.60
C GLN A 34 4.35 3.73 -16.46
N ALA A 35 5.60 3.30 -16.29
CA ALA A 35 6.48 3.85 -15.26
C ALA A 35 6.89 5.31 -15.56
N LYS A 36 6.77 5.76 -16.83
CA LYS A 36 7.05 7.13 -17.26
C LYS A 36 6.25 8.17 -16.47
N GLN A 37 5.01 7.87 -16.12
CA GLN A 37 4.17 8.73 -15.28
C GLN A 37 4.83 9.06 -13.93
N TRP A 38 5.63 8.14 -13.40
CA TRP A 38 6.30 8.26 -12.12
C TRP A 38 7.74 8.77 -12.24
N GLY A 39 8.16 9.23 -13.43
CA GLY A 39 9.54 9.62 -13.72
C GLY A 39 10.53 8.48 -13.56
N TRP A 40 10.11 7.23 -13.82
CA TRP A 40 10.93 6.04 -13.60
C TRP A 40 10.84 5.07 -14.80
N THR A 41 11.78 4.13 -14.90
CA THR A 41 11.86 3.21 -16.04
C THR A 41 11.30 1.82 -15.74
N GLN A 42 11.37 1.38 -14.48
CA GLN A 42 11.04 0.02 -14.06
C GLN A 42 9.74 -0.05 -13.24
N GLY A 43 8.87 -1.01 -13.52
CA GLY A 43 7.62 -1.17 -12.78
C GLY A 43 7.01 -2.54 -12.93
N ARG A 44 6.16 -2.93 -11.97
CA ARG A 44 5.36 -4.17 -12.00
C ARG A 44 3.97 -3.95 -11.41
N TRP A 45 3.13 -4.99 -11.51
CA TRP A 45 1.76 -5.03 -10.98
C TRP A 45 1.63 -6.10 -9.90
N PRO A 46 2.04 -5.84 -8.64
CA PRO A 46 1.96 -6.83 -7.57
C PRO A 46 0.52 -6.98 -7.07
N LYS A 47 -0.24 -7.88 -7.71
CA LYS A 47 -1.67 -8.12 -7.43
C LYS A 47 -1.94 -8.39 -5.95
N LYS A 48 -1.25 -9.38 -5.36
CA LYS A 48 -1.43 -9.76 -3.94
C LYS A 48 -1.19 -8.57 -3.00
N SER A 49 -0.10 -7.82 -3.18
CA SER A 49 0.20 -6.66 -2.33
C SER A 49 -0.86 -5.56 -2.47
N ALA A 50 -1.36 -5.31 -3.68
CA ALA A 50 -2.41 -4.32 -3.91
C ALA A 50 -3.73 -4.72 -3.23
N GLU A 51 -4.10 -6.00 -3.28
CA GLU A 51 -5.29 -6.55 -2.60
C GLU A 51 -5.19 -6.39 -1.07
N PHE A 52 -4.06 -6.77 -0.45
CA PHE A 52 -3.86 -6.58 0.99
C PHE A 52 -3.98 -5.11 1.42
N LEU A 53 -3.43 -4.19 0.64
CA LEU A 53 -3.56 -2.75 0.90
C LEU A 53 -5.00 -2.25 0.70
N LEU A 54 -5.75 -2.78 -0.29
CA LEU A 54 -7.16 -2.46 -0.48
C LEU A 54 -8.00 -2.89 0.74
N HIS A 55 -7.77 -4.10 1.25
CA HIS A 55 -8.44 -4.58 2.46
C HIS A 55 -8.14 -3.69 3.68
N MET A 56 -6.88 -3.29 3.85
CA MET A 56 -6.50 -2.37 4.93
C MET A 56 -7.15 -0.99 4.79
N LEU A 57 -7.22 -0.46 3.56
CA LEU A 57 -7.87 0.83 3.31
C LEU A 57 -9.37 0.77 3.62
N LYS A 58 -10.06 -0.29 3.21
CA LYS A 58 -11.48 -0.55 3.50
C LYS A 58 -11.74 -0.66 4.99
N ASN A 59 -10.91 -1.42 5.72
CA ASN A 59 -11.03 -1.53 7.17
C ASN A 59 -10.93 -0.16 7.84
N ALA A 60 -9.94 0.64 7.43
CA ALA A 60 -9.77 1.94 8.03
C ALA A 60 -10.70 3.03 7.44
N GLU A 61 -11.51 2.73 6.41
CA GLU A 61 -12.67 3.53 5.98
C GLU A 61 -13.82 3.26 6.94
N SER A 62 -14.13 1.99 7.20
CA SER A 62 -15.12 1.58 8.20
C SER A 62 -14.81 2.12 9.60
N ASN A 63 -13.54 2.12 10.03
CA ASN A 63 -13.15 2.72 11.32
C ASN A 63 -13.36 4.23 11.37
N ALA A 64 -13.32 4.92 10.22
CA ALA A 64 -13.54 6.35 10.16
C ALA A 64 -15.03 6.68 10.16
N GLU A 65 -15.85 5.88 9.46
CA GLU A 65 -17.32 5.94 9.52
C GLU A 65 -17.82 5.70 10.94
N LEU A 66 -17.30 4.67 11.62
CA LEU A 66 -17.63 4.38 13.02
C LEU A 66 -17.33 5.57 13.96
N LYS A 67 -16.29 6.35 13.64
CA LYS A 67 -15.89 7.55 14.40
C LYS A 67 -16.59 8.83 13.94
N GLY A 68 -17.53 8.74 12.98
CA GLY A 68 -18.23 9.90 12.42
C GLY A 68 -17.36 10.86 11.64
N LEU A 69 -16.22 10.40 11.09
CA LEU A 69 -15.32 11.23 10.30
C LEU A 69 -15.76 11.26 8.82
N ASP A 70 -15.64 12.42 8.17
CA ASP A 70 -15.89 12.57 6.72
C ASP A 70 -14.87 11.74 5.92
N VAL A 71 -15.35 10.61 5.39
CA VAL A 71 -14.58 9.62 4.64
C VAL A 71 -13.90 10.23 3.40
N ASP A 72 -14.59 11.12 2.69
CA ASP A 72 -14.10 11.66 1.42
C ASP A 72 -12.96 12.67 1.61
N SER A 73 -12.85 13.25 2.82
CA SER A 73 -11.76 14.13 3.20
C SER A 73 -10.55 13.42 3.81
N LEU A 74 -10.60 12.09 3.99
CA LEU A 74 -9.50 11.31 4.55
C LEU A 74 -8.28 11.28 3.64
N VAL A 75 -7.13 11.56 4.25
CA VAL A 75 -5.83 11.50 3.59
C VAL A 75 -4.95 10.49 4.32
N ILE A 76 -4.22 9.70 3.54
CA ILE A 76 -3.15 8.84 4.05
C ILE A 76 -1.96 9.74 4.38
N GLU A 77 -1.67 9.90 5.67
CA GLU A 77 -0.54 10.70 6.17
C GLU A 77 0.71 9.84 6.31
N HIS A 78 0.58 8.69 6.97
CA HIS A 78 1.72 7.81 7.25
C HIS A 78 1.38 6.37 6.91
N ILE A 79 2.30 5.71 6.22
CA ILE A 79 2.27 4.27 5.97
C ILE A 79 3.68 3.71 6.19
N GLN A 80 3.76 2.62 6.92
CA GLN A 80 5.00 1.93 7.26
C GLN A 80 4.80 0.43 7.05
N VAL A 81 5.83 -0.21 6.52
CA VAL A 81 5.86 -1.66 6.31
C VAL A 81 7.11 -2.21 6.99
N ASN A 82 6.92 -3.12 7.94
CA ASN A 82 7.97 -3.78 8.69
C ASN A 82 8.10 -5.25 8.28
N LYS A 83 9.29 -5.82 8.46
CA LYS A 83 9.51 -7.25 8.25
C LYS A 83 8.94 -8.01 9.45
N ALA A 84 8.16 -9.06 9.18
CA ALA A 84 7.67 -9.96 10.21
C ALA A 84 8.58 -11.19 10.33
N ALA A 85 8.36 -12.01 11.36
CA ALA A 85 9.11 -13.24 11.58
C ALA A 85 9.00 -14.19 10.37
N LYS A 86 10.14 -14.74 9.92
CA LYS A 86 10.19 -15.63 8.76
C LYS A 86 9.54 -16.98 9.07
N MET A 87 8.71 -17.48 8.17
CA MET A 87 8.17 -18.84 8.27
C MET A 87 9.08 -19.82 7.53
N ARG A 88 9.46 -20.93 8.17
CA ARG A 88 10.45 -21.88 7.62
C ARG A 88 9.78 -23.08 6.98
N ARG A 89 10.15 -23.38 5.72
CA ARG A 89 9.88 -24.65 5.04
C ARG A 89 11.19 -25.25 4.56
N ARG A 90 11.15 -26.50 4.08
CA ARG A 90 12.30 -27.24 3.55
C ARG A 90 12.14 -27.43 2.04
N THR A 91 13.27 -27.45 1.33
CA THR A 91 13.35 -27.89 -0.07
C THR A 91 14.48 -28.90 -0.20
N TYR A 92 14.17 -30.05 -0.79
CA TYR A 92 15.16 -31.09 -1.08
C TYR A 92 15.95 -30.72 -2.33
N ARG A 93 17.26 -30.94 -2.30
CA ARG A 93 18.19 -30.65 -3.39
C ARG A 93 19.01 -31.90 -3.73
N ALA A 94 19.77 -31.83 -4.82
CA ALA A 94 20.64 -32.91 -5.25
C ALA A 94 21.55 -33.41 -4.13
N HIS A 95 21.92 -34.69 -4.22
CA HIS A 95 22.79 -35.39 -3.27
C HIS A 95 22.31 -35.33 -1.80
N GLY A 96 20.99 -35.42 -1.58
CA GLY A 96 20.40 -35.51 -0.23
C GLY A 96 20.43 -34.21 0.58
N ARG A 97 20.81 -33.07 -0.01
CA ARG A 97 20.90 -31.79 0.72
C ARG A 97 19.53 -31.19 1.01
N ILE A 98 19.31 -30.73 2.26
CA ILE A 98 18.09 -30.03 2.67
C ILE A 98 18.38 -28.53 2.85
N ASN A 99 17.73 -27.69 2.05
CA ASN A 99 17.85 -26.24 2.14
C ASN A 99 16.60 -25.59 2.74
N PRO A 100 16.72 -24.39 3.35
CA PRO A 100 15.57 -23.62 3.79
C PRO A 100 14.84 -22.97 2.61
N TYR A 101 13.52 -23.04 2.62
CA TYR A 101 12.63 -22.27 1.74
C TYR A 101 11.73 -21.38 2.60
N MET A 102 12.22 -20.17 2.89
CA MET A 102 11.60 -19.28 3.87
C MET A 102 10.57 -18.34 3.24
N SER A 103 9.42 -18.19 3.87
CA SER A 103 8.47 -17.11 3.55
C SER A 103 8.90 -15.83 4.28
N SER A 104 8.71 -14.69 3.62
CA SER A 104 9.02 -13.36 4.18
C SER A 104 7.73 -12.54 4.34
N PRO A 105 6.97 -12.75 5.44
CA PRO A 105 5.78 -11.95 5.73
C PRO A 105 6.16 -10.53 6.18
N SER A 106 5.16 -9.64 6.23
CA SER A 106 5.32 -8.24 6.60
C SER A 106 4.16 -7.75 7.44
N GLU A 107 4.45 -6.84 8.36
CA GLU A 107 3.46 -6.08 9.11
C GLU A 107 3.28 -4.71 8.46
N VAL A 108 2.04 -4.25 8.33
CA VAL A 108 1.72 -2.94 7.73
C VAL A 108 1.02 -2.09 8.77
N ALA A 109 1.59 -0.93 9.05
CA ALA A 109 1.01 0.08 9.94
C ALA A 109 0.65 1.33 9.12
N GLN A 110 -0.58 1.82 9.26
CA GLN A 110 -1.03 3.03 8.59
C GLN A 110 -1.66 4.00 9.59
N LYS A 111 -1.27 5.27 9.55
CA LYS A 111 -1.99 6.37 10.23
C LYS A 111 -2.71 7.22 9.18
N LYS A 112 -3.98 7.47 9.46
CA LYS A 112 -4.84 8.34 8.67
C LYS A 112 -5.07 9.62 9.45
N LYS A 113 -5.13 10.75 8.73
CA LYS A 113 -5.41 12.04 9.32
C LYS A 113 -6.44 12.76 8.48
N ILE A 114 -7.26 13.56 9.15
CA ILE A 114 -8.18 14.49 8.52
C ILE A 114 -7.34 15.62 7.93
N SER A 115 -7.59 15.97 6.67
CA SER A 115 -6.97 17.15 6.05
C SER A 115 -7.17 18.39 6.93
N GLN A 116 -6.08 18.87 7.55
CA GLN A 116 -6.10 19.97 8.53
C GLN A 116 -6.74 21.26 8.00
N LYS A 117 -6.77 21.47 6.68
CA LYS A 117 -7.41 22.65 6.05
C LYS A 117 -8.92 22.74 6.32
N LYS A 118 -9.65 21.62 6.41
CA LYS A 118 -11.10 21.63 6.74
C LYS A 118 -11.33 21.81 8.24
N LEU A 119 -10.52 21.17 9.08
CA LEU A 119 -10.65 21.23 10.54
C LEU A 119 -10.34 22.63 11.10
N LYS A 120 -9.33 23.34 10.57
CA LYS A 120 -9.06 24.75 10.92
C LYS A 120 -10.22 25.67 10.51
N LYS A 121 -10.80 25.47 9.32
CA LYS A 121 -11.93 26.28 8.84
C LYS A 121 -13.21 26.02 9.63
N GLN A 122 -13.52 24.76 9.97
CA GLN A 122 -14.66 24.42 10.84
C GLN A 122 -14.49 24.93 12.26
N LYS A 123 -13.28 24.85 12.84
CA LYS A 123 -13.01 25.42 14.17
C LYS A 123 -13.02 26.96 14.21
N LEU A 124 -12.74 27.62 13.09
CA LEU A 124 -12.84 29.07 12.96
C LEU A 124 -14.32 29.51 12.86
N MET A 125 -15.12 28.80 12.06
CA MET A 125 -16.56 29.08 11.86
C MET A 125 -17.45 28.71 13.05
N ALA A 126 -16.97 27.88 13.98
CA ALA A 126 -17.69 27.50 15.21
C ALA A 126 -17.27 28.36 16.43
N ARG A 127 -16.45 29.39 16.21
CA ARG A 127 -15.96 30.33 17.22
C ARG A 127 -16.51 31.75 17.05
N GLU A 128 -17.29 31.97 16.00
CA GLU A 128 -18.17 33.12 15.77
C GLU A 128 -19.60 32.69 16.14
#